data_AF-Q9VEJ0-F1
#
_entry.id   AF-Q9VEJ0-F1
#
_cell.length_a   1.000
_cell.length_b   1.000
_cell.length_c   1.000
_cell.angle_alpha   90.00
_cell.angle_beta   90.00
_cell.angle_gamma   90.00
#
_symmetry.space_group_name_H-M   'P 1'
#
loop_
_entity.id
_entity.type
_entity.pdbx_description
1 polymer ?
#
loop_
_entity_poly.entity_id
_entity_poly.type
_entity_poly.pdbx_seq_one_letter_code
_entity_poly.pdbx_strand_id
1 'polypeptide(L)'
;MSFVARSLIRNVPLMGKAILSQQKQIAARLLHQTAPLAAVRVQQPAPDFKGLAVVDNSFQEVKLEDYRGKYLVLFFYPLDFTFVCPTEIVAFSERIKEFHDINTEVLGVSVDSHFSHLTWCNVDRKNGGVGQLKYPLLSDLTKKISADYDVLLDKEGISLRGTFIIDPNGILRQYSINDLPVGRSVDEVLRLIKAFQFVEQHGEVCPANWNPNSNPATIKPDVEESKKYFSKHG
;
A
#
# COMPACT_ATOMS: atom_id res chain seq x y z
N MET A 1 19.74 -78.61 10.20
CA MET A 1 20.16 -77.35 9.55
C MET A 1 19.01 -76.35 9.60
N SER A 2 19.15 -75.07 9.92
CA SER A 2 20.18 -74.29 10.58
C SER A 2 19.63 -72.85 10.65
N PHE A 3 19.09 -72.49 11.81
CA PHE A 3 19.06 -71.17 12.49
C PHE A 3 19.11 -69.79 11.78
N VAL A 4 18.98 -69.63 10.46
CA VAL A 4 19.22 -68.33 9.78
C VAL A 4 17.98 -67.68 9.15
N ALA A 5 16.78 -68.27 9.25
CA ALA A 5 15.60 -67.79 8.50
C ALA A 5 14.56 -66.97 9.30
N ARG A 6 14.78 -66.65 10.58
CA ARG A 6 13.74 -66.02 11.44
C ARG A 6 14.00 -64.58 11.90
N SER A 7 15.05 -63.91 11.41
CA SER A 7 15.34 -62.52 11.83
C SER A 7 14.88 -61.43 10.84
N LEU A 8 14.53 -61.78 9.59
CA LEU A 8 14.29 -60.78 8.53
C LEU A 8 12.84 -60.28 8.39
N ILE A 9 11.87 -60.83 9.13
CA ILE A 9 10.45 -60.46 8.98
C ILE A 9 9.98 -59.45 10.06
N ARG A 10 10.77 -59.20 11.11
CA ARG A 10 10.37 -58.27 12.20
C ARG A 10 10.72 -56.79 12.00
N ASN A 11 11.54 -56.44 11.01
CA ASN A 11 11.93 -55.04 10.76
C ASN A 11 11.16 -54.35 9.62
N VAL A 12 10.33 -55.07 8.88
CA VAL A 12 9.49 -54.52 7.81
C VAL A 12 8.45 -53.49 8.31
N PRO A 13 7.83 -53.60 9.50
CA PRO A 13 6.82 -52.63 9.94
C PRO A 13 7.43 -51.34 10.53
N LEU A 14 8.72 -51.34 10.88
CA LEU A 14 9.43 -50.16 11.38
C LEU A 14 9.89 -49.23 10.23
N MET A 15 10.32 -49.82 9.12
CA MET A 15 10.70 -49.06 7.91
C MET A 15 9.49 -48.37 7.27
N GLY A 16 8.33 -49.03 7.21
CA GLY A 16 7.09 -48.43 6.67
C GLY A 16 6.59 -47.23 7.48
N LYS A 17 6.74 -47.24 8.82
CA LYS A 17 6.36 -46.11 9.68
C LYS A 17 7.32 -44.92 9.54
N ALA A 18 8.61 -45.17 9.37
CA ALA A 18 9.61 -44.12 9.14
C ALA A 18 9.45 -43.45 7.77
N ILE A 19 9.09 -44.24 6.73
CA ILE A 19 8.80 -43.72 5.39
C ILE A 19 7.51 -42.89 5.41
N LEU A 20 6.46 -43.34 6.11
CA LEU A 20 5.23 -42.55 6.29
C LEU A 20 5.45 -41.27 7.10
N SER A 21 6.32 -41.27 8.12
CA SER A 21 6.61 -40.06 8.90
C SER A 21 7.45 -39.06 8.12
N GLN A 22 8.43 -39.53 7.31
CA GLN A 22 9.15 -38.68 6.38
C GLN A 22 8.25 -38.12 5.27
N GLN A 23 7.37 -38.93 4.68
CA GLN A 23 6.42 -38.44 3.68
C GLN A 23 5.43 -37.42 4.25
N LYS A 24 4.96 -37.60 5.50
CA LYS A 24 4.12 -36.60 6.19
C LYS A 24 4.90 -35.32 6.53
N GLN A 25 6.16 -35.41 6.91
CA GLN A 25 7.01 -34.23 7.16
C GLN A 25 7.40 -33.50 5.87
N ILE A 26 7.62 -34.22 4.77
CA ILE A 26 7.90 -33.64 3.44
C ILE A 26 6.62 -32.98 2.89
N ALA A 27 5.45 -33.62 2.99
CA ALA A 27 4.17 -33.03 2.62
C ALA A 27 3.81 -31.79 3.47
N ALA A 28 4.12 -31.81 4.77
CA ALA A 28 3.93 -30.65 5.66
C ALA A 28 4.91 -29.50 5.36
N ARG A 29 6.11 -29.78 4.82
CA ARG A 29 7.07 -28.77 4.36
C ARG A 29 6.74 -28.21 2.97
N LEU A 30 6.06 -28.97 2.12
CA LEU A 30 5.63 -28.52 0.79
C LEU A 30 4.31 -27.72 0.80
N LEU A 31 3.56 -27.73 1.91
CA LEU A 31 2.32 -26.95 2.10
C LEU A 31 2.55 -25.55 2.70
N HIS A 32 3.79 -25.09 2.84
CA HIS A 32 4.13 -23.86 3.58
C HIS A 32 5.04 -22.88 2.82
N GLN A 33 4.95 -22.82 1.48
CA GLN A 33 5.63 -21.80 0.67
C GLN A 33 4.85 -21.35 -0.58
N THR A 34 3.53 -21.26 -0.53
CA THR A 34 2.84 -20.33 -1.42
C THR A 34 3.00 -18.94 -0.81
N ALA A 35 3.98 -18.16 -1.27
CA ALA A 35 3.92 -16.72 -1.07
C ALA A 35 2.52 -16.25 -1.52
N PRO A 36 1.82 -15.39 -0.77
CA PRO A 36 0.51 -14.92 -1.19
C PRO A 36 0.67 -14.33 -2.60
N LEU A 37 -0.12 -14.83 -3.54
CA LEU A 37 0.00 -14.58 -4.98
C LEU A 37 -0.23 -13.09 -5.36
N ALA A 38 -0.48 -12.22 -4.38
CA ALA A 38 -0.88 -10.83 -4.56
C ALA A 38 -0.19 -9.88 -3.57
N ALA A 39 1.03 -10.18 -3.11
CA ALA A 39 1.77 -9.21 -2.29
C ALA A 39 2.01 -7.91 -3.08
N VAL A 40 1.54 -6.78 -2.55
CA VAL A 40 1.77 -5.44 -3.11
C VAL A 40 3.28 -5.17 -3.25
N ARG A 41 3.72 -4.71 -4.42
CA ARG A 41 5.16 -4.55 -4.74
C ARG A 41 5.41 -3.32 -5.59
N VAL A 42 6.43 -2.55 -5.22
CA VAL A 42 6.92 -1.43 -6.05
C VAL A 42 7.43 -1.96 -7.39
N GLN A 43 7.23 -1.19 -8.46
CA GLN A 43 7.48 -1.54 -9.87
C GLN A 43 6.52 -2.59 -10.47
N GLN A 44 5.50 -3.02 -9.73
CA GLN A 44 4.45 -3.91 -10.25
C GLN A 44 3.13 -3.14 -10.40
N PRO A 45 2.19 -3.64 -11.23
CA PRO A 45 0.82 -3.12 -11.22
C PRO A 45 0.25 -3.11 -9.80
N ALA A 46 -0.36 -2.00 -9.41
CA ALA A 46 -1.04 -1.92 -8.12
C ALA A 46 -2.22 -2.91 -8.09
N PRO A 47 -2.50 -3.57 -6.94
CA PRO A 47 -3.64 -4.46 -6.82
C PRO A 47 -4.94 -3.75 -7.20
N ASP A 48 -5.74 -4.38 -8.06
CA ASP A 48 -6.98 -3.79 -8.54
C ASP A 48 -8.01 -3.68 -7.41
N PHE A 49 -8.86 -2.66 -7.48
CA PHE A 49 -9.93 -2.45 -6.51
C PHE A 49 -11.16 -1.84 -7.16
N LYS A 50 -12.30 -2.10 -6.53
CA LYS A 50 -13.61 -1.56 -6.91
C LYS A 50 -14.51 -1.52 -5.67
N GLY A 51 -15.26 -0.43 -5.49
CA GLY A 51 -16.22 -0.33 -4.39
C GLY A 51 -17.02 0.97 -4.40
N LEU A 52 -17.90 1.10 -3.41
CA LEU A 52 -18.69 2.32 -3.22
C LEU A 52 -17.90 3.35 -2.42
N ALA A 53 -17.84 4.57 -2.92
CA ALA A 53 -17.25 5.72 -2.26
C ALA A 53 -18.28 6.84 -2.05
N VAL A 54 -17.98 7.70 -1.07
CA VAL A 54 -18.67 8.98 -0.90
C VAL A 54 -17.93 10.03 -1.72
N VAL A 55 -18.61 10.62 -2.70
CA VAL A 55 -18.13 11.70 -3.57
C VAL A 55 -19.16 12.82 -3.52
N ASP A 56 -18.76 14.03 -3.10
CA ASP A 56 -19.65 15.19 -2.98
C ASP A 56 -20.98 14.88 -2.26
N ASN A 57 -20.90 14.20 -1.11
CA ASN A 57 -22.05 13.74 -0.30
C ASN A 57 -23.04 12.79 -1.02
N SER A 58 -22.60 12.15 -2.10
CA SER A 58 -23.35 11.13 -2.84
C SER A 58 -22.59 9.81 -2.89
N PHE A 59 -23.29 8.70 -3.14
CA PHE A 59 -22.64 7.40 -3.36
C PHE A 59 -22.31 7.21 -4.83
N GLN A 60 -21.06 6.87 -5.11
CA GLN A 60 -20.58 6.56 -6.45
C GLN A 60 -19.69 5.32 -6.41
N GLU A 61 -19.73 4.51 -7.46
CA GLU A 61 -18.82 3.38 -7.61
C GLU A 61 -17.49 3.90 -8.18
N VAL A 62 -16.38 3.55 -7.54
CA VAL A 62 -15.02 3.90 -7.98
C VAL A 62 -14.19 2.64 -8.14
N LYS A 63 -13.29 2.63 -9.12
CA LYS A 63 -12.33 1.55 -9.37
C LYS A 63 -10.95 2.12 -9.72
N LEU A 64 -9.89 1.32 -9.55
CA LEU A 64 -8.51 1.76 -9.84
C LEU A 64 -8.35 2.26 -11.28
N GLU A 65 -9.07 1.66 -12.23
CA GLU A 65 -9.05 2.03 -13.65
C GLU A 65 -9.50 3.48 -13.90
N ASP A 66 -10.38 4.05 -13.08
CA ASP A 66 -10.90 5.42 -13.24
C ASP A 66 -9.79 6.48 -13.09
N TYR A 67 -8.64 6.10 -12.51
CA TYR A 67 -7.50 6.96 -12.25
C TYR A 67 -6.38 6.83 -13.29
N ARG A 68 -6.55 6.02 -14.35
CA ARG A 68 -5.56 5.91 -15.44
C ARG A 68 -5.28 7.27 -16.08
N GLY A 69 -4.03 7.51 -16.47
CA GLY A 69 -3.59 8.80 -17.00
C GLY A 69 -3.28 9.87 -15.94
N LYS A 70 -3.50 9.58 -14.65
CA LYS A 70 -3.17 10.45 -13.52
C LYS A 70 -2.34 9.70 -12.49
N TYR A 71 -1.56 10.43 -11.71
CA TYR A 71 -1.04 9.85 -10.46
C TYR A 71 -2.19 9.67 -9.47
N LEU A 72 -2.11 8.64 -8.63
CA LEU A 72 -3.06 8.40 -7.55
C LEU A 72 -2.32 8.24 -6.21
N VAL A 73 -2.72 9.02 -5.22
CA VAL A 73 -2.43 8.78 -3.81
C VAL A 73 -3.58 7.98 -3.22
N LEU A 74 -3.37 6.67 -3.05
CA LEU A 74 -4.29 5.79 -2.35
C LEU A 74 -3.84 5.67 -0.90
N PHE A 75 -4.70 6.05 0.05
CA PHE A 75 -4.31 6.02 1.45
C PHE A 75 -5.36 5.33 2.32
N PHE A 76 -4.91 4.43 3.18
CA PHE A 76 -5.72 3.73 4.14
C PHE A 76 -5.66 4.45 5.49
N TYR A 77 -6.75 4.41 6.24
CA TYR A 77 -6.80 4.85 7.62
C TYR A 77 -7.61 3.85 8.46
N PRO A 78 -7.35 3.75 9.78
CA PRO A 78 -7.94 2.70 10.60
C PRO A 78 -9.48 2.68 10.63
N LEU A 79 -10.09 3.78 11.10
CA LEU A 79 -11.52 3.87 11.37
C LEU A 79 -12.02 5.32 11.32
N ASP A 80 -13.27 5.48 10.87
CA ASP A 80 -14.09 6.68 11.06
C ASP A 80 -14.27 7.01 12.56
N PHE A 81 -14.56 8.27 12.89
CA PHE A 81 -14.88 8.73 14.26
C PHE A 81 -13.80 8.45 15.32
N THR A 82 -12.52 8.44 14.91
CA THR A 82 -11.35 8.31 15.80
C THR A 82 -10.50 9.59 15.83
N PHE A 83 -9.27 9.54 16.39
CA PHE A 83 -8.52 10.73 16.78
C PHE A 83 -7.57 11.28 15.70
N VAL A 84 -6.66 10.45 15.18
CA VAL A 84 -5.63 10.89 14.20
C VAL A 84 -6.17 10.87 12.78
N CYS A 85 -7.07 9.95 12.45
CA CYS A 85 -7.65 9.81 11.12
C CYS A 85 -8.26 11.11 10.56
N PRO A 86 -9.08 11.89 11.29
CA PRO A 86 -9.65 13.12 10.75
C PRO A 86 -8.59 14.17 10.40
N THR A 87 -7.46 14.22 11.12
CA THR A 87 -6.42 15.22 10.84
C THR A 87 -5.73 14.95 9.51
N GLU A 88 -5.44 13.68 9.20
CA GLU A 88 -4.84 13.28 7.92
C GLU A 88 -5.80 13.52 6.75
N ILE A 89 -7.05 13.09 6.91
CA ILE A 89 -8.09 13.21 5.89
C ILE A 89 -8.33 14.70 5.55
N VAL A 90 -8.46 15.54 6.57
CA VAL A 90 -8.63 16.98 6.40
C VAL A 90 -7.39 17.62 5.76
N ALA A 91 -6.17 17.23 6.16
CA ALA A 91 -4.94 17.80 5.62
C ALA A 91 -4.79 17.56 4.11
N PHE A 92 -5.10 16.36 3.61
CA PHE A 92 -5.15 16.12 2.16
C PHE A 92 -6.23 16.96 1.47
N SER A 93 -7.39 17.14 2.11
CA SER A 93 -8.54 17.84 1.51
C SER A 93 -8.29 19.34 1.38
N GLU A 94 -7.66 19.95 2.38
CA GLU A 94 -7.28 21.36 2.37
C GLU A 94 -6.25 21.66 1.29
N ARG A 95 -5.33 20.72 1.04
CA ARG A 95 -4.23 20.84 0.07
C ARG A 95 -4.50 20.16 -1.27
N ILE A 96 -5.73 19.70 -1.51
CA ILE A 96 -6.07 18.92 -2.72
C ILE A 96 -5.67 19.61 -4.02
N LYS A 97 -5.72 20.96 -4.04
CA LYS A 97 -5.34 21.76 -5.21
C LYS A 97 -3.88 21.51 -5.62
N GLU A 98 -2.97 21.36 -4.65
CA GLU A 98 -1.55 21.11 -4.93
C GLU A 98 -1.33 19.76 -5.62
N PHE A 99 -2.20 18.76 -5.37
CA PHE A 99 -2.18 17.47 -6.07
C PHE A 99 -2.78 17.59 -7.47
N HIS A 100 -3.93 18.26 -7.60
CA HIS A 100 -4.57 18.48 -8.91
C HIS A 100 -3.67 19.29 -9.87
N ASP A 101 -2.96 20.31 -9.36
CA ASP A 101 -2.04 21.14 -10.14
C ASP A 101 -0.88 20.33 -10.76
N ILE A 102 -0.59 19.14 -10.23
CA ILE A 102 0.42 18.20 -10.74
C ILE A 102 -0.21 16.90 -11.26
N ASN A 103 -1.43 16.95 -11.80
CA ASN A 103 -2.14 15.80 -12.39
C ASN A 103 -2.20 14.56 -11.46
N THR A 104 -2.50 14.79 -10.18
CA THR A 104 -2.59 13.75 -9.16
C THR A 104 -3.93 13.79 -8.44
N GLU A 105 -4.56 12.63 -8.27
CA GLU A 105 -5.78 12.43 -7.49
C GLU A 105 -5.46 11.83 -6.11
N VAL A 106 -6.40 11.97 -5.18
CA VAL A 106 -6.31 11.39 -3.83
C VAL A 106 -7.54 10.53 -3.57
N LEU A 107 -7.37 9.37 -2.94
CA LEU A 107 -8.44 8.46 -2.54
C LEU A 107 -8.18 7.94 -1.13
N GLY A 108 -9.10 8.21 -0.20
CA GLY A 108 -9.07 7.66 1.15
C GLY A 108 -9.83 6.34 1.23
N VAL A 109 -9.34 5.38 2.01
CA VAL A 109 -9.97 4.06 2.18
C VAL A 109 -9.99 3.66 3.65
N SER A 110 -11.11 3.13 4.15
CA SER A 110 -11.15 2.35 5.39
C SER A 110 -12.13 1.19 5.26
N VAL A 111 -12.17 0.36 6.30
CA VAL A 111 -13.07 -0.79 6.39
C VAL A 111 -14.51 -0.40 6.79
N ASP A 112 -14.78 0.89 7.01
CA ASP A 112 -16.09 1.41 7.37
C ASP A 112 -17.05 1.37 6.17
N SER A 113 -18.35 1.41 6.45
CA SER A 113 -19.37 1.47 5.39
C SER A 113 -19.43 2.86 4.74
N HIS A 114 -19.86 2.92 3.48
CA HIS A 114 -20.13 4.20 2.79
C HIS A 114 -21.20 5.05 3.53
N PHE A 115 -22.12 4.43 4.29
CA PHE A 115 -23.04 5.16 5.17
C PHE A 115 -22.35 5.84 6.36
N SER A 116 -21.34 5.17 6.94
CA SER A 116 -20.50 5.75 8.00
C SER A 116 -19.75 6.96 7.47
N HIS A 117 -19.07 6.82 6.32
CA HIS A 117 -18.36 7.90 5.66
C HIS A 117 -19.26 9.12 5.40
N LEU A 118 -20.46 8.90 4.84
CA LEU A 118 -21.41 9.98 4.56
C LEU A 118 -21.83 10.70 5.83
N THR A 119 -22.10 9.95 6.90
CA THR A 119 -22.45 10.53 8.20
C THR A 119 -21.28 11.35 8.75
N TRP A 120 -20.05 10.83 8.66
CA TRP A 120 -18.86 11.49 9.17
C TRP A 120 -18.50 12.77 8.41
N CYS A 121 -18.70 12.79 7.09
CA CYS A 121 -18.59 13.99 6.24
C CYS A 121 -19.60 15.08 6.63
N ASN A 122 -20.75 14.69 7.20
CA ASN A 122 -21.79 15.61 7.67
C ASN A 122 -21.58 16.09 9.12
N VAL A 123 -20.57 15.58 9.84
CA VAL A 123 -20.20 16.08 11.16
C VAL A 123 -19.22 17.24 11.02
N ASP A 124 -19.46 18.34 11.74
CA ASP A 124 -18.55 19.49 11.77
C ASP A 124 -17.18 19.10 12.32
N ARG A 125 -16.11 19.71 11.77
CA ARG A 125 -14.73 19.48 12.23
C ARG A 125 -14.51 19.77 13.71
N LYS A 126 -15.19 20.79 14.25
CA LYS A 126 -15.15 21.13 15.69
C LYS A 126 -15.66 20.00 16.60
N ASN A 127 -16.46 19.08 16.04
CA ASN A 127 -17.06 17.94 16.74
C ASN A 127 -16.37 16.61 16.35
N GLY A 128 -15.17 16.65 15.76
CA GLY A 128 -14.43 15.45 15.35
C GLY A 128 -14.86 14.86 14.00
N GLY A 129 -15.69 15.56 13.24
CA GLY A 129 -16.00 15.22 11.86
C GLY A 129 -14.92 15.66 10.86
N VAL A 130 -15.09 15.30 9.60
CA VAL A 130 -14.16 15.69 8.52
C VAL A 130 -14.71 16.86 7.68
N GLY A 131 -16.01 17.12 7.77
CA GLY A 131 -16.72 18.11 6.95
C GLY A 131 -16.75 17.73 5.47
N GLN A 132 -17.03 18.71 4.61
CA GLN A 132 -17.03 18.49 3.16
C GLN A 132 -15.61 18.22 2.63
N LEU A 133 -15.38 16.99 2.18
CA LEU A 133 -14.14 16.56 1.55
C LEU A 133 -14.14 16.86 0.06
N LYS A 134 -12.95 17.09 -0.49
CA LYS A 134 -12.73 17.42 -1.91
C LYS A 134 -12.17 16.24 -2.72
N TYR A 135 -12.21 15.05 -2.14
CA TYR A 135 -11.81 13.80 -2.76
C TYR A 135 -12.62 12.64 -2.16
N PRO A 136 -12.69 11.47 -2.81
CA PRO A 136 -13.57 10.38 -2.37
C PRO A 136 -13.08 9.63 -1.12
N LEU A 137 -14.04 9.11 -0.35
CA LEU A 137 -13.79 8.08 0.67
C LEU A 137 -14.41 6.75 0.24
N LEU A 138 -13.57 5.75 -0.03
CA LEU A 138 -13.94 4.40 -0.45
C LEU A 138 -14.14 3.47 0.74
N SER A 139 -15.27 2.76 0.72
CA SER A 139 -15.60 1.71 1.69
C SER A 139 -15.02 0.36 1.26
N ASP A 140 -14.17 -0.22 2.11
CA ASP A 140 -13.67 -1.60 2.01
C ASP A 140 -14.34 -2.50 3.07
N LEU A 141 -15.67 -2.54 3.06
CA LEU A 141 -16.45 -3.29 4.05
C LEU A 141 -16.04 -4.78 4.12
N THR A 142 -15.65 -5.35 2.98
CA THR A 142 -15.20 -6.74 2.84
C THR A 142 -13.77 -6.99 3.33
N LYS A 143 -12.98 -5.93 3.56
CA LYS A 143 -11.57 -5.95 3.95
C LYS A 143 -10.63 -6.52 2.90
N LYS A 144 -11.15 -6.80 1.70
CA LYS A 144 -10.38 -7.40 0.60
C LYS A 144 -9.34 -6.41 0.08
N ILE A 145 -9.71 -5.14 -0.08
CA ILE A 145 -8.79 -4.13 -0.62
C ILE A 145 -7.63 -3.93 0.37
N SER A 146 -7.94 -3.83 1.66
CA SER A 146 -6.95 -3.70 2.73
C SER A 146 -6.01 -4.91 2.82
N ALA A 147 -6.54 -6.13 2.60
CA ALA A 147 -5.74 -7.34 2.55
C ALA A 147 -4.85 -7.40 1.28
N ASP A 148 -5.38 -7.05 0.11
CA ASP A 148 -4.63 -7.03 -1.16
C ASP A 148 -3.47 -6.03 -1.12
N TYR A 149 -3.64 -4.91 -0.40
CA TYR A 149 -2.60 -3.90 -0.18
C TYR A 149 -1.72 -4.16 1.06
N ASP A 150 -1.86 -5.31 1.73
CA ASP A 150 -1.04 -5.74 2.88
C ASP A 150 -1.03 -4.73 4.04
N VAL A 151 -2.20 -4.12 4.33
CA VAL A 151 -2.38 -3.16 5.42
C VAL A 151 -3.43 -3.59 6.44
N LEU A 152 -4.13 -4.69 6.20
CA LEU A 152 -5.14 -5.21 7.12
C LEU A 152 -4.49 -5.83 8.35
N LEU A 153 -4.89 -5.39 9.54
CA LEU A 153 -4.65 -6.10 10.79
C LEU A 153 -5.76 -7.13 10.97
N ASP A 154 -5.50 -8.40 10.59
CA ASP A 154 -6.53 -9.46 10.57
C ASP A 154 -7.25 -9.65 11.92
N LYS A 155 -6.52 -9.52 13.02
CA LYS A 155 -7.05 -9.74 14.37
C LYS A 155 -7.96 -8.58 14.82
N GLU A 156 -7.57 -7.36 14.52
CA GLU A 156 -8.28 -6.14 14.89
C GLU A 156 -9.40 -5.79 13.89
N GLY A 157 -9.31 -6.28 12.65
CA GLY A 157 -10.29 -6.05 11.59
C GLY A 157 -10.26 -4.63 11.02
N ILE A 158 -9.13 -3.94 11.11
CA ILE A 158 -8.91 -2.55 10.67
C ILE A 158 -7.62 -2.43 9.86
N SER A 159 -7.45 -1.33 9.13
CA SER A 159 -6.24 -1.09 8.34
C SER A 159 -5.20 -0.25 9.09
N LEU A 160 -3.93 -0.54 8.86
CA LEU A 160 -2.83 0.36 9.21
C LEU A 160 -2.88 1.64 8.36
N ARG A 161 -2.06 2.63 8.73
CA ARG A 161 -1.91 3.89 7.99
C ARG A 161 -1.01 3.69 6.77
N GLY A 162 -1.51 2.98 5.76
CA GLY A 162 -0.84 2.78 4.48
C GLY A 162 -1.05 3.96 3.54
N THR A 163 0.00 4.37 2.83
CA THR A 163 -0.08 5.32 1.71
C THR A 163 0.66 4.74 0.53
N PHE A 164 0.05 4.79 -0.65
CA PHE A 164 0.54 4.22 -1.89
C PHE A 164 0.50 5.31 -2.97
N ILE A 165 1.60 5.45 -3.71
CA ILE A 165 1.70 6.34 -4.87
C ILE A 165 1.72 5.48 -6.13
N ILE A 166 0.68 5.60 -6.94
CA ILE A 166 0.46 4.84 -8.18
C ILE A 166 0.61 5.79 -9.37
N ASP A 167 1.38 5.40 -10.38
CA ASP A 167 1.63 6.21 -11.57
C ASP A 167 0.48 6.16 -12.59
N PRO A 168 0.50 7.01 -13.65
CA PRO A 168 -0.54 7.04 -14.69
C PRO A 168 -0.80 5.73 -15.42
N ASN A 169 0.16 4.79 -15.39
CA ASN A 169 0.05 3.46 -16.00
C ASN A 169 -0.50 2.41 -15.02
N GLY A 170 -0.79 2.79 -13.78
CA GLY A 170 -1.25 1.88 -12.73
C GLY A 170 -0.14 1.11 -12.04
N ILE A 171 1.12 1.54 -12.16
CA ILE A 171 2.26 0.89 -11.51
C ILE A 171 2.52 1.54 -10.16
N LEU A 172 2.70 0.72 -9.12
CA LEU A 172 3.02 1.21 -7.78
C LEU A 172 4.47 1.71 -7.73
N ARG A 173 4.67 2.97 -7.31
CA ARG A 173 5.98 3.65 -7.26
C ARG A 173 6.57 3.72 -5.87
N GLN A 174 5.73 3.92 -4.87
CA GLN A 174 6.14 4.01 -3.48
C GLN A 174 4.98 3.58 -2.60
N TYR A 175 5.31 3.02 -1.44
CA TYR A 175 4.37 2.94 -0.35
C TYR A 175 5.08 3.14 1.00
N SER A 176 4.31 3.59 1.98
CA SER A 176 4.73 3.72 3.38
C SER A 176 3.59 3.26 4.28
N ILE A 177 3.93 2.53 5.34
CA ILE A 177 2.97 2.03 6.32
C ILE A 177 3.41 2.54 7.69
N ASN A 178 2.60 3.40 8.29
CA ASN A 178 2.81 3.83 9.67
C ASN A 178 2.02 2.92 10.62
N ASP A 179 2.60 2.68 11.80
CA ASP A 179 1.82 2.16 12.92
C ASP A 179 0.71 3.16 13.34
N LEU A 180 -0.30 2.67 14.04
CA LEU A 180 -1.52 3.38 14.39
C LEU A 180 -1.33 4.77 15.06
N PRO A 181 -0.36 4.98 15.99
CA PRO A 181 -0.29 6.23 16.74
C PRO A 181 0.40 7.39 16.01
N VAL A 182 1.00 7.16 14.84
CA VAL A 182 1.81 8.18 14.14
C VAL A 182 1.20 8.56 12.80
N GLY A 183 0.77 9.83 12.68
CA GLY A 183 0.25 10.39 11.43
C GLY A 183 1.30 10.53 10.33
N ARG A 184 0.83 10.68 9.09
CA ARG A 184 1.64 10.85 7.88
C ARG A 184 1.92 12.32 7.59
N SER A 185 2.80 12.57 6.62
CA SER A 185 3.14 13.92 6.14
C SER A 185 2.63 14.14 4.72
N VAL A 186 1.74 15.12 4.53
CA VAL A 186 1.26 15.54 3.20
C VAL A 186 2.39 16.17 2.38
N ASP A 187 3.33 16.87 3.03
CA ASP A 187 4.50 17.46 2.36
C ASP A 187 5.41 16.40 1.75
N GLU A 188 5.62 15.30 2.46
CA GLU A 188 6.45 14.21 1.96
C GLU A 188 5.79 13.49 0.77
N VAL A 189 4.49 13.27 0.84
CA VAL A 189 3.74 12.69 -0.29
C VAL A 189 3.84 13.59 -1.52
N LEU A 190 3.63 14.90 -1.38
CA LEU A 190 3.80 15.86 -2.47
C LEU A 190 5.24 15.88 -3.02
N ARG A 191 6.25 15.82 -2.15
CA ARG A 191 7.66 15.78 -2.54
C ARG A 191 7.97 14.54 -3.38
N LEU A 192 7.47 13.37 -2.96
CA LEU A 192 7.67 12.10 -3.65
C LEU A 192 7.02 12.08 -5.04
N ILE A 193 5.77 12.56 -5.16
CA ILE A 193 5.09 12.66 -6.47
C ILE A 193 5.89 13.55 -7.42
N LYS A 194 6.28 14.75 -6.97
CA LYS A 194 7.09 15.67 -7.77
C LYS A 194 8.42 15.04 -8.18
N ALA A 195 9.03 14.23 -7.32
CA ALA A 195 10.27 13.53 -7.64
C ALA A 195 10.06 12.46 -8.72
N PHE A 196 9.02 11.63 -8.63
CA PHE A 196 8.73 10.63 -9.66
C PHE A 196 8.42 11.29 -11.01
N GLN A 197 7.60 12.33 -11.02
CA GLN A 197 7.30 13.09 -12.24
C GLN A 197 8.55 13.74 -12.85
N PHE A 198 9.44 14.28 -12.02
CA PHE A 198 10.72 14.83 -12.50
C PHE A 198 11.58 13.76 -13.18
N VAL A 199 11.73 12.58 -12.56
CA VAL A 199 12.51 11.47 -13.12
C VAL A 199 11.92 11.01 -14.46
N GLU A 200 10.59 10.91 -14.56
CA GLU A 200 9.90 10.54 -15.80
C GLU A 200 10.10 11.56 -16.92
N GLN A 201 10.09 12.85 -16.59
CA GLN A 201 10.22 13.92 -17.57
C GLN A 201 11.67 14.13 -18.04
N HIS A 202 12.65 13.95 -17.15
CA HIS A 202 14.04 14.35 -17.41
C HIS A 202 15.04 13.21 -17.57
N GLY A 203 14.72 12.00 -17.09
CA GLY A 203 15.64 10.85 -17.11
C GLY A 203 16.83 10.99 -16.15
N GLU A 204 16.86 12.02 -15.31
CA GLU A 204 17.81 12.19 -14.21
C GLU A 204 17.22 11.59 -12.92
N VAL A 205 18.07 11.29 -11.93
CA VAL A 205 17.65 10.74 -10.63
C VAL A 205 17.74 11.79 -9.51
N CYS A 206 16.84 11.65 -8.54
CA CYS A 206 16.71 12.56 -7.41
C CYS A 206 17.53 12.04 -6.21
N PRO A 207 18.48 12.81 -5.65
CA PRO A 207 19.22 12.41 -4.45
C PRO A 207 18.36 12.44 -3.18
N ALA A 208 18.96 12.02 -2.06
CA ALA A 208 18.34 12.15 -0.74
C ALA A 208 17.97 13.61 -0.45
N ASN A 209 16.80 13.81 0.15
CA ASN A 209 16.24 15.14 0.45
C ASN A 209 16.05 16.06 -0.78
N TRP A 210 15.95 15.49 -1.99
CA TRP A 210 15.59 16.28 -3.17
C TRP A 210 14.24 16.96 -2.97
N ASN A 211 14.21 18.26 -3.28
CA ASN A 211 13.03 19.09 -3.24
C ASN A 211 13.18 20.19 -4.30
N PRO A 212 12.19 20.39 -5.19
CA PRO A 212 12.34 21.33 -6.30
C PRO A 212 12.55 22.78 -5.85
N ASN A 213 12.12 23.14 -4.63
CA ASN A 213 12.21 24.50 -4.11
C ASN A 213 13.47 24.74 -3.27
N SER A 214 13.91 23.76 -2.47
CA SER A 214 15.02 23.93 -1.51
C SER A 214 16.30 23.19 -1.85
N ASN A 215 16.22 22.10 -2.62
CA ASN A 215 17.38 21.30 -3.04
C ASN A 215 17.11 20.66 -4.42
N PRO A 216 17.22 21.44 -5.51
CA PRO A 216 16.85 21.00 -6.85
C PRO A 216 17.93 20.19 -7.57
N ALA A 217 19.08 19.93 -6.92
CA ALA A 217 20.20 19.24 -7.57
C ALA A 217 19.87 17.77 -7.85
N THR A 218 20.21 17.31 -9.06
CA THR A 218 19.89 15.98 -9.59
C THR A 218 21.15 15.31 -10.13
N ILE A 219 21.08 13.99 -10.35
CA ILE A 219 22.19 13.17 -10.82
C ILE A 219 21.80 12.56 -12.16
N LYS A 220 22.63 12.74 -13.19
CA LYS A 220 22.50 11.95 -14.42
C LYS A 220 22.97 10.51 -14.15
N PRO A 221 22.16 9.47 -14.41
CA PRO A 221 22.47 8.09 -14.04
C PRO A 221 23.47 7.44 -15.01
N ASP A 222 24.62 8.08 -15.20
CA ASP A 222 25.76 7.60 -15.97
C ASP A 222 27.05 7.75 -15.16
N VAL A 223 28.01 6.84 -15.34
CA VAL A 223 29.24 6.78 -14.55
C VAL A 223 30.09 8.05 -14.71
N GLU A 224 30.16 8.62 -15.91
CA GLU A 224 30.94 9.81 -16.18
C GLU A 224 30.14 11.08 -15.89
N GLU A 225 28.89 11.15 -16.34
CA GLU A 225 28.07 12.36 -16.15
C GLU A 225 27.72 12.62 -14.67
N SER A 226 27.56 11.56 -13.86
CA SER A 226 27.26 11.69 -12.43
C SER A 226 28.38 12.40 -11.65
N LYS A 227 29.64 12.35 -12.13
CA LYS A 227 30.77 13.04 -11.50
C LYS A 227 30.56 14.55 -11.37
N LYS A 228 29.75 15.15 -12.24
CA LYS A 228 29.37 16.58 -12.14
C LYS A 228 28.59 16.89 -10.86
N TYR A 229 27.71 15.98 -10.43
CA TYR A 229 26.99 16.15 -9.17
C TYR A 229 27.94 15.95 -8.00
N PHE A 230 28.72 14.86 -8.00
CA PHE A 230 29.60 14.51 -6.89
C PHE A 230 30.75 15.50 -6.70
N SER A 231 31.28 16.10 -7.76
CA SER A 231 32.32 17.14 -7.63
C SER A 231 31.81 18.44 -6.97
N LYS A 232 30.50 18.68 -7.01
CA LYS A 232 29.86 19.86 -6.42
C LYS A 232 29.34 19.63 -5.00
N HIS A 233 29.02 18.38 -4.63
CA HIS A 233 28.32 18.07 -3.38
C HIS A 233 28.96 16.97 -2.52
N GLY A 234 30.08 16.37 -2.96
CA GLY A 234 30.87 15.41 -2.17
C GLY A 234 31.89 16.10 -1.29
#